data_AF-A0A2V3TRT3-F1
#
_entry.id   AF-A0A2V3TRT3-F1
#
_cell.length_a   1.000
_cell.length_b   1.000
_cell.length_c   1.000
_cell.angle_alpha   90.00
_cell.angle_beta   90.00
_cell.angle_gamma   90.00
#
_symmetry.space_group_name_H-M   'P 1'
#
loop_
_entity.id
_entity.type
_entity.pdbx_description
1 polymer ?
#
loop_
_entity_poly.entity_id
_entity_poly.type
_entity_poly.pdbx_seq_one_letter_code
_entity_poly.pdbx_strand_id
1 'polypeptide(L)'
;MASLETTLDIFSALLASEQPANVGEADEAIWAYLAPFQGLEAQVQALGRLDRGVAELDGASAFMPVLLDALDRHRARLAEPSA
;
A
#
# COMPACT_ATOMS: atom_id res chain seq x y z
N MET A 1 7.14 13.88 2.65
CA MET A 1 6.24 13.17 1.72
C MET A 1 6.74 11.74 1.64
N ALA A 2 5.88 10.74 1.83
CA ALA A 2 6.27 9.36 1.60
C ALA A 2 6.50 9.16 0.08
N SER A 3 7.61 8.53 -0.27
CA SER A 3 7.94 8.15 -1.65
C SER A 3 7.55 6.69 -1.90
N LEU A 4 7.50 6.29 -3.16
CA LEU A 4 7.23 4.88 -3.52
C LEU A 4 8.26 3.95 -2.86
N GLU A 5 9.55 4.27 -2.96
CA GLU A 5 10.64 3.48 -2.36
C GLU A 5 10.47 3.39 -0.84
N THR A 6 10.22 4.51 -0.16
CA THR A 6 10.01 4.52 1.29
C THR A 6 8.83 3.65 1.72
N THR A 7 7.73 3.66 0.95
CA THR A 7 6.56 2.81 1.25
C THR A 7 6.86 1.32 1.00
N LEU A 8 7.60 0.99 -0.06
CA LEU A 8 8.03 -0.38 -0.34
C LEU A 8 9.03 -0.91 0.70
N ASP A 9 9.90 -0.04 1.24
CA ASP A 9 10.80 -0.40 2.34
C ASP A 9 10.02 -0.76 3.61
N ILE A 10 8.97 0.00 3.93
CA ILE A 10 8.07 -0.29 5.06
C ILE A 10 7.39 -1.65 4.84
N PHE A 11 6.85 -1.92 3.65
CA PHE A 11 6.24 -3.21 3.34
C PHE A 11 7.25 -4.36 3.43
N SER A 12 8.46 -4.16 2.93
CA SER A 12 9.53 -5.16 3.01
C SER A 12 9.87 -5.49 4.47
N ALA A 13 9.95 -4.47 5.32
CA ALA A 13 10.18 -4.65 6.76
C ALA A 13 9.00 -5.39 7.44
N LEU A 14 7.76 -5.06 7.08
CA LEU A 14 6.57 -5.74 7.59
C LEU A 14 6.52 -7.22 7.14
N LEU A 15 6.85 -7.51 5.89
CA LEU A 15 6.90 -8.87 5.35
C LEU A 15 7.99 -9.72 6.02
N ALA A 16 9.12 -9.11 6.38
CA ALA A 16 10.23 -9.76 7.07
C ALA A 16 10.01 -9.89 8.59
N SER A 17 8.98 -9.26 9.16
CA SER A 17 8.71 -9.30 10.60
C SER A 17 8.14 -10.66 11.02
N GLU A 18 8.74 -11.26 12.05
CA GLU A 18 8.24 -12.50 12.67
C GLU A 18 7.10 -12.26 13.68
N GLN A 19 6.85 -11.00 14.04
CA GLN A 19 5.75 -10.61 14.93
C GLN A 19 4.47 -10.37 14.14
N PRO A 20 3.28 -10.44 14.78
CA PRO A 20 2.04 -10.04 14.14
C PRO A 20 2.17 -8.58 13.66
N ALA A 21 2.45 -8.42 12.37
CA ALA A 21 2.59 -7.13 11.74
C ALA A 21 1.27 -6.36 11.85
N ASN A 22 1.37 -5.10 12.25
CA ASN A 22 0.19 -4.27 12.49
C ASN A 22 -0.40 -3.86 11.13
N VAL A 23 -1.59 -4.34 10.82
CA VAL A 23 -2.36 -3.97 9.62
C VAL A 23 -2.46 -2.44 9.47
N GLY A 24 -2.53 -1.72 10.60
CA GLY A 24 -2.59 -0.27 10.62
C GLY A 24 -1.34 0.41 10.02
N GLU A 25 -0.16 -0.20 10.14
CA GLU A 25 1.07 0.39 9.60
C GLU A 25 1.11 0.32 8.06
N ALA A 26 0.62 -0.77 7.47
CA ALA A 26 0.47 -0.88 6.03
C ALA A 26 -0.56 0.15 5.50
N ASP A 27 -1.72 0.25 6.15
CA ASP A 27 -2.75 1.23 5.79
C ASP A 27 -2.22 2.67 5.87
N GLU A 28 -1.56 3.04 6.98
CA GLU A 28 -0.98 4.37 7.17
C GLU A 28 0.08 4.71 6.10
N ALA A 29 0.93 3.74 5.75
CA ALA A 29 1.96 3.93 4.72
C ALA A 29 1.34 4.15 3.32
N ILE A 30 0.28 3.42 2.97
CA ILE A 30 -0.46 3.63 1.71
C ILE A 30 -1.08 5.03 1.71
N TRP A 31 -1.74 5.41 2.80
CA TRP A 31 -2.34 6.74 2.95
C TRP A 31 -1.32 7.86 2.81
N ALA A 32 -0.19 7.77 3.51
CA ALA A 32 0.89 8.77 3.46
C ALA A 32 1.50 8.92 2.07
N TYR A 33 1.58 7.82 1.31
CA TYR A 33 2.04 7.83 -0.08
C TYR A 33 1.03 8.48 -1.02
N LEU A 34 -0.27 8.21 -0.86
CA LEU A 34 -1.31 8.75 -1.74
C LEU A 34 -1.67 10.22 -1.44
N ALA A 35 -1.60 10.64 -0.17
CA ALA A 35 -1.98 11.98 0.29
C ALA A 35 -1.43 13.16 -0.54
N PRO A 36 -0.16 13.17 -0.99
CA PRO A 36 0.36 14.29 -1.78
C PRO A 36 -0.12 14.33 -3.23
N PHE A 37 -0.71 13.26 -3.77
CA PHE A 37 -1.21 13.24 -5.14
C PHE A 37 -2.56 13.95 -5.22
N GLN A 38 -2.62 15.02 -6.02
CA GLN A 38 -3.82 15.84 -6.18
C GLN A 38 -4.76 15.23 -7.22
N GLY A 39 -6.00 14.96 -6.79
CA GLY A 39 -7.04 14.43 -7.66
C GLY A 39 -7.09 12.90 -7.72
N LEU A 40 -8.28 12.39 -8.00
CA LEU A 40 -8.58 10.96 -7.95
C LEU A 40 -7.73 10.16 -8.95
N GLU A 41 -7.58 10.66 -10.17
CA GLU A 41 -6.79 9.99 -11.22
C GLU A 41 -5.31 9.83 -10.81
N ALA A 42 -4.71 10.88 -10.25
CA ALA A 42 -3.32 10.84 -9.80
C ALA A 42 -3.14 9.83 -8.65
N GLN A 43 -4.10 9.74 -7.73
CA GLN A 43 -4.09 8.76 -6.63
C GLN A 43 -4.26 7.33 -7.15
N VAL A 44 -5.14 7.10 -8.14
CA VAL A 44 -5.31 5.79 -8.79
C VAL A 44 -4.02 5.36 -9.50
N GLN A 45 -3.40 6.26 -10.26
CA GLN A 45 -2.12 5.98 -10.92
C GLN A 45 -0.99 5.71 -9.92
N ALA A 46 -0.94 6.45 -8.81
CA ALA A 46 0.03 6.25 -7.74
C ALA A 46 -0.17 4.88 -7.08
N LEU A 47 -1.40 4.52 -6.73
CA LEU A 47 -1.74 3.21 -6.17
C LEU A 47 -1.32 2.07 -7.12
N GLY A 48 -1.61 2.20 -8.42
CA GLY A 48 -1.18 1.21 -9.41
C GLY A 48 0.35 1.10 -9.62
N ARG A 49 1.14 2.10 -9.20
CA ARG A 49 2.61 1.97 -9.10
C ARG A 49 3.00 1.19 -7.85
N LEU A 50 2.28 1.43 -6.75
CA LEU A 50 2.51 0.73 -5.49
C LEU A 50 2.19 -0.76 -5.61
N ASP A 51 1.07 -1.14 -6.22
CA ASP A 51 0.74 -2.56 -6.46
C ASP A 51 1.82 -3.27 -7.28
N ARG A 52 2.35 -2.61 -8.30
CA ARG A 52 3.43 -3.17 -9.12
C ARG A 52 4.70 -3.38 -8.31
N GLY A 53 5.06 -2.42 -7.46
CA GLY A 53 6.20 -2.58 -6.56
C GLY A 53 5.99 -3.70 -5.54
N VAL A 54 4.79 -3.86 -5.00
CA VAL A 54 4.44 -4.96 -4.09
C VAL A 54 4.52 -6.32 -4.77
N ALA A 55 4.15 -6.41 -6.06
CA ALA A 55 4.29 -7.64 -6.83
C ALA A 55 5.75 -8.10 -7.04
N GLU A 56 6.73 -7.22 -6.82
CA GLU A 56 8.16 -7.53 -6.86
C GLU A 56 8.73 -7.97 -5.49
N LEU A 57 7.94 -7.85 -4.41
CA LEU A 57 8.33 -8.27 -3.06
C LEU A 57 8.17 -9.78 -2.85
N ASP A 58 8.85 -10.31 -1.83
CA ASP A 58 8.75 -11.72 -1.47
C ASP A 58 7.33 -12.08 -0.95
N GLY A 59 6.60 -12.84 -1.78
CA GLY A 59 5.24 -13.29 -1.47
C GLY A 59 5.15 -14.45 -0.48
N ALA A 60 6.27 -15.00 0.00
CA ALA A 60 6.25 -16.13 0.95
C ALA A 60 5.84 -15.73 2.37
N SER A 61 5.80 -14.43 2.70
CA SER A 61 5.42 -13.95 4.01
C SER A 61 3.94 -14.19 4.32
N ALA A 62 3.64 -14.59 5.55
CA ALA A 62 2.27 -14.70 6.06
C ALA A 62 1.54 -13.35 6.12
N PHE A 63 2.27 -12.22 6.04
CA PHE A 63 1.69 -10.89 6.00
C PHE A 63 1.30 -10.44 4.58
N MET A 64 1.78 -11.11 3.52
CA MET A 64 1.47 -10.73 2.14
C MET A 64 -0.04 -10.66 1.86
N PRO A 65 -0.89 -11.62 2.28
CA PRO A 65 -2.34 -11.50 2.09
C PRO A 65 -2.96 -10.27 2.76
N VAL A 66 -2.43 -9.85 3.91
CA VAL A 66 -2.91 -8.67 4.64
C VAL A 66 -2.53 -7.39 3.90
N LEU A 67 -1.32 -7.32 3.37
CA LEU A 67 -0.86 -6.19 2.56
C LEU A 67 -1.70 -6.05 1.28
N LEU A 68 -2.03 -7.16 0.62
CA LEU A 68 -2.89 -7.16 -0.56
C LEU A 68 -4.32 -6.71 -0.24
N ASP A 69 -4.89 -7.16 0.89
CA ASP A 69 -6.21 -6.68 1.35
C ASP A 69 -6.22 -5.17 1.60
N ALA A 70 -5.17 -4.63 2.24
CA ALA A 70 -5.02 -3.19 2.44
C ALA A 70 -5.02 -2.41 1.12
N LEU A 71 -4.24 -2.87 0.12
CA LEU A 71 -4.22 -2.27 -1.21
C LEU A 71 -5.59 -2.32 -1.89
N ASP A 72 -6.29 -3.45 -1.79
CA ASP A 72 -7.62 -3.61 -2.39
C ASP A 72 -8.68 -2.74 -1.72
N ARG A 73 -8.64 -2.57 -0.39
CA ARG A 73 -9.51 -1.60 0.32
C ARG A 73 -9.26 -0.18 -0.18
N HIS A 74 -8.00 0.20 -0.36
CA HIS A 74 -7.65 1.51 -0.92
C HIS A 74 -8.09 1.68 -2.37
N ARG A 75 -7.97 0.63 -3.20
CA ARG A 75 -8.45 0.62 -4.58
C ARG A 75 -9.96 0.79 -4.63
N ALA A 76 -10.71 0.04 -3.82
CA ALA A 76 -12.17 0.16 -3.74
C ALA A 76 -12.59 1.58 -3.35
N ARG A 77 -11.93 2.17 -2.35
CA ARG A 77 -12.18 3.55 -1.90
C ARG A 77 -11.95 4.61 -2.99
N LEU A 78 -10.97 4.40 -3.86
CA LEU A 78 -10.72 5.29 -5.00
C LEU A 78 -11.67 5.02 -6.18
N ALA A 79 -12.28 3.83 -6.24
CA ALA A 79 -13.26 3.47 -7.26
C ALA A 79 -14.69 3.89 -6.90
N GLU A 80 -14.98 4.10 -5.61
CA GLU A 80 -16.25 4.67 -5.18
C GLU A 80 -16.43 6.08 -5.77
N PRO A 81 -17.53 6.35 -6.50
CA PRO A 81 -17.81 7.69 -6.97
C PRO A 81 -17.89 8.60 -5.75
N SER A 82 -17.03 9.61 -5.72
CA SER A 82 -17.01 10.60 -4.64
C SER A 82 -18.38 11.29 -4.64
N ALA A 83 -19.24 10.90 -3.69
CA ALA A 83 -20.59 11.43 -3.54
C ALA A 83 -20.57 12.93 -3.24
#